data_AF-A0A524EES8-F1
#
_entry.id   AF-A0A524EES8-F1
#
_cell.length_a   1.000
_cell.length_b   1.000
_cell.length_c   1.000
_cell.angle_alpha   90.00
_cell.angle_beta   90.00
_cell.angle_gamma   90.00
#
_symmetry.space_group_name_H-M   'P 1'
#
loop_
_entity.id
_entity.type
_entity.pdbx_description
1 polymer ?
#
loop_
_entity_poly.entity_id
_entity_poly.type
_entity_poly.pdbx_seq_one_letter_code
_entity_poly.pdbx_strand_id
1 'polypeptide(L)'
;MNLDAKRLLDEGHLHRNYALVTFLILVISIISSLLGAMGNVVFQVITSISVVFALVFLFGQLILVIMYVDKETEIGWILHRMAYAVLFLLMLSALLMSLTTYLFAFYVLGEYSLQANALMPSITLTIALSFGMCLSSVSYYSIQLQDIWKFSFAS
;
A
#
# COMPACT_ATOMS: atom_id res chain seq x y z
N MET A 1 33.40 -2.65 17.20
CA MET A 1 31.97 -2.66 16.87
C MET A 1 31.88 -2.73 15.35
N ASN A 2 31.43 -3.86 14.81
CA ASN A 2 31.57 -4.22 13.40
C ASN A 2 30.75 -3.26 12.51
N LEU A 3 31.36 -2.69 11.47
CA LEU A 3 30.69 -1.75 10.54
C LEU A 3 29.39 -2.34 9.94
N ASP A 4 29.37 -3.65 9.73
CA ASP A 4 28.21 -4.38 9.19
C ASP A 4 27.03 -4.42 10.16
N ALA A 5 27.28 -4.53 11.47
CA ALA A 5 26.22 -4.52 12.48
C ALA A 5 25.54 -3.16 12.60
N LYS A 6 26.31 -2.07 12.42
CA LYS A 6 25.77 -0.70 12.41
C LYS A 6 24.94 -0.44 11.14
N ARG A 7 25.41 -0.93 9.99
CA ARG A 7 24.69 -0.83 8.71
C ARG A 7 23.35 -1.56 8.73
N LEU A 8 23.33 -2.79 9.26
CA LEU A 8 22.11 -3.58 9.42
C LEU A 8 21.10 -2.93 10.39
N LEU A 9 21.58 -2.25 11.44
CA LEU A 9 20.72 -1.49 12.35
C LEU A 9 20.10 -0.26 11.67
N ASP A 10 20.92 0.51 10.94
CA ASP A 10 20.46 1.70 10.21
C ASP A 10 19.45 1.32 9.10
N GLU A 11 19.66 0.21 8.40
CA GLU A 11 18.75 -0.32 7.39
C GLU A 11 17.42 -0.81 7.99
N GLY A 12 17.45 -1.46 9.17
CA GLY A 12 16.26 -1.88 9.90
C GLY A 12 15.41 -0.70 10.37
N HIS A 13 16.04 0.36 10.89
CA HIS A 13 15.35 1.60 11.29
C HIS A 13 14.73 2.34 10.09
N LEU A 14 15.42 2.38 8.96
CA LEU A 14 14.91 2.99 7.73
C LEU A 14 13.66 2.27 7.22
N HIS A 15 13.71 0.93 7.14
CA HIS A 15 12.60 0.10 6.67
C HIS A 15 11.37 0.25 7.59
N ARG A 16 11.61 0.28 8.91
CA ARG A 16 10.57 0.51 9.91
C ARG A 16 9.91 1.88 9.78
N ASN A 17 10.71 2.94 9.65
CA ASN A 17 10.19 4.30 9.47
C ASN A 17 9.42 4.44 8.15
N TYR A 18 9.91 3.79 7.09
CA TYR A 18 9.23 3.78 5.80
C TYR A 18 7.88 3.06 5.86
N ALA A 19 7.79 1.91 6.53
CA ALA A 19 6.54 1.20 6.76
C ALA A 19 5.54 2.02 7.59
N LEU A 20 6.00 2.79 8.57
CA LEU A 20 5.12 3.66 9.37
C LEU A 20 4.60 4.84 8.53
N VAL A 21 5.48 5.50 7.77
CA VAL A 21 5.10 6.61 6.89
C VAL A 21 4.13 6.14 5.81
N THR A 22 4.39 4.97 5.21
CA THR A 22 3.50 4.38 4.19
C THR A 22 2.12 4.08 4.77
N PHE A 23 2.06 3.53 5.99
CA PHE A 23 0.79 3.30 6.69
C PHE A 23 0.00 4.60 6.90
N LEU A 24 0.65 5.66 7.39
CA LEU A 24 -0.02 6.95 7.61
C LEU A 24 -0.56 7.55 6.30
N ILE A 25 0.24 7.51 5.23
CA ILE A 25 -0.17 8.03 3.92
C ILE A 25 -1.35 7.24 3.36
N LEU A 26 -1.34 5.90 3.52
CA LEU A 26 -2.45 5.04 3.10
C LEU A 26 -3.75 5.35 3.88
N VAL A 27 -3.66 5.56 5.19
CA VAL A 27 -4.81 5.95 6.02
C VAL A 27 -5.38 7.30 5.57
N ILE A 28 -4.52 8.30 5.39
CA ILE A 28 -4.94 9.63 4.92
C ILE A 28 -5.60 9.53 3.54
N SER A 29 -5.08 8.67 2.67
CA SER A 29 -5.63 8.47 1.32
C SER A 29 -7.00 7.82 1.34
N ILE A 30 -7.26 6.87 2.25
CA ILE A 30 -8.58 6.25 2.41
C ILE A 30 -9.59 7.26 2.97
N ILE A 31 -9.20 8.04 3.98
CA ILE A 31 -10.07 9.11 4.53
C ILE A 31 -10.39 10.14 3.45
N SER A 32 -9.38 10.54 2.67
CA SER A 32 -9.56 11.46 1.55
C SER A 32 -10.44 10.86 0.45
N SER A 33 -10.35 9.54 0.20
CA SER A 33 -11.21 8.82 -0.74
C SER A 33 -12.68 8.83 -0.33
N LEU A 34 -12.96 8.60 0.96
CA LEU A 34 -14.30 8.69 1.54
C LEU A 34 -14.88 10.11 1.43
N LEU A 35 -14.07 11.14 1.69
CA LEU A 35 -14.48 12.54 1.52
C LEU A 35 -14.71 12.92 0.05
N GLY A 36 -13.87 12.43 -0.87
CA GLY A 36 -14.01 12.65 -2.31
C GLY A 36 -15.29 12.04 -2.89
N ALA A 37 -15.76 10.93 -2.31
CA ALA A 37 -17.03 10.30 -2.69
C ALA A 37 -18.26 11.19 -2.40
N MET A 38 -18.14 12.19 -1.53
CA MET A 38 -19.22 13.16 -1.26
C MET A 38 -19.46 14.15 -2.42
N GLY A 39 -18.64 14.12 -3.48
CA GLY A 39 -18.97 14.74 -4.77
C GLY A 39 -18.54 16.19 -4.97
N ASN A 40 -17.80 16.79 -4.02
CA ASN A 40 -17.21 18.12 -4.22
C ASN A 40 -15.95 18.02 -5.10
N VAL A 41 -15.87 18.82 -6.15
CA VAL A 41 -14.74 18.88 -7.10
C VAL A 41 -13.40 19.13 -6.38
N VAL A 42 -13.37 19.99 -5.37
CA VAL A 42 -12.14 20.27 -4.61
C VAL A 42 -11.68 19.03 -3.85
N PHE A 43 -12.60 18.32 -3.21
CA PHE A 43 -12.27 17.08 -2.51
C PHE A 43 -11.85 15.99 -3.49
N GLN A 44 -12.49 15.85 -4.64
CA GLN A 44 -12.09 14.89 -5.67
C GLN A 44 -10.66 15.11 -6.18
N VAL A 45 -10.24 16.35 -6.39
CA VAL A 45 -8.85 16.68 -6.78
C VAL A 45 -7.88 16.29 -5.68
N ILE A 46 -8.16 16.67 -4.43
CA ILE A 46 -7.31 16.31 -3.27
C ILE A 46 -7.21 14.80 -3.11
N THR A 47 -8.33 14.09 -3.25
CA THR A 47 -8.38 12.62 -3.24
C THR A 47 -7.49 12.02 -4.31
N SER A 48 -7.56 12.52 -5.55
CA SER A 48 -6.77 11.98 -6.67
C SER A 48 -5.26 12.11 -6.41
N ILE A 49 -4.81 13.27 -5.91
CA ILE A 49 -3.40 13.51 -5.56
C ILE A 49 -2.97 12.58 -4.43
N SER A 50 -3.79 12.49 -3.37
CA SER A 50 -3.54 11.66 -2.19
C SER A 50 -3.37 10.17 -2.57
N VAL A 51 -4.27 9.66 -3.41
CA VAL A 51 -4.21 8.27 -3.91
C VAL A 51 -2.94 8.00 -4.72
N VAL A 52 -2.51 8.94 -5.56
CA VAL A 52 -1.25 8.79 -6.32
C VAL A 52 -0.06 8.70 -5.36
N PHE A 53 0.01 9.56 -4.34
CA PHE A 53 1.05 9.48 -3.32
C PHE A 53 1.01 8.14 -2.57
N ALA A 54 -0.17 7.68 -2.14
CA ALA A 54 -0.30 6.38 -1.49
C ALA A 54 0.21 5.23 -2.37
N LEU A 55 -0.10 5.22 -3.67
CA LEU A 55 0.40 4.19 -4.57
C LEU A 55 1.92 4.23 -4.70
N VAL A 56 2.54 5.41 -4.83
CA VAL A 56 4.01 5.55 -4.92
C VAL A 56 4.70 5.00 -3.67
N PHE A 57 4.20 5.35 -2.48
CA PHE A 57 4.75 4.83 -1.23
C PHE A 57 4.52 3.33 -1.07
N LEU A 58 3.34 2.83 -1.46
CA LEU A 58 3.03 1.40 -1.45
C LEU A 58 3.97 0.61 -2.36
N PHE A 59 4.25 1.11 -3.57
CA PHE A 59 5.22 0.50 -4.48
C PHE A 59 6.64 0.49 -3.89
N GLY A 60 7.07 1.60 -3.29
CA GLY A 60 8.36 1.66 -2.62
C GLY A 60 8.45 0.63 -1.49
N GLN A 61 7.39 0.46 -0.70
CA GLN A 61 7.36 -0.53 0.37
C GLN A 61 7.39 -1.96 -0.17
N LEU A 62 6.68 -2.25 -1.26
CA LEU A 62 6.71 -3.55 -1.93
C LEU A 62 8.13 -3.90 -2.42
N ILE A 63 8.82 -2.94 -3.04
CA ILE A 63 10.21 -3.12 -3.49
C ILE A 63 11.12 -3.39 -2.28
N LEU A 64 10.98 -2.62 -1.21
CA LEU A 64 11.77 -2.81 0.01
C LEU A 64 11.54 -4.19 0.64
N VAL A 65 10.29 -4.69 0.64
CA VAL A 65 9.99 -6.04 1.10
C VAL A 65 10.64 -7.08 0.20
N ILE A 66 10.52 -6.94 -1.13
CA ILE A 66 11.02 -7.95 -2.07
C ILE A 66 12.56 -7.99 -2.12
N MET A 67 13.23 -6.85 -1.98
CA MET A 67 14.69 -6.76 -2.11
C MET A 67 15.45 -7.01 -0.80
N TYR A 68 14.91 -6.59 0.34
CA TYR A 68 15.66 -6.57 1.61
C TYR A 68 15.19 -7.60 2.63
N VAL A 69 14.01 -8.21 2.46
CA VAL A 69 13.53 -9.23 3.39
C VAL A 69 14.08 -10.58 2.96
N ASP A 70 14.71 -11.28 3.90
CA ASP A 70 15.22 -12.62 3.64
C ASP A 70 14.10 -13.66 3.56
N LYS A 71 14.01 -14.34 2.41
CA LYS A 71 13.01 -15.38 2.14
C LYS A 71 13.25 -16.67 2.92
N GLU A 72 14.47 -16.88 3.41
CA GLU A 72 14.82 -18.12 4.12
C GLU A 72 14.22 -18.18 5.54
N THR A 73 13.80 -17.03 6.07
CA THR A 73 13.08 -16.95 7.35
C THR A 73 11.57 -17.20 7.17
N GLU A 74 10.94 -17.91 8.09
CA GLU A 74 9.48 -18.17 8.07
C GLU A 74 8.68 -16.85 7.97
N ILE A 75 9.09 -15.83 8.73
CA ILE A 75 8.46 -14.50 8.73
C ILE A 75 8.67 -13.79 7.39
N GLY A 76 9.88 -13.85 6.84
CA GLY A 76 10.20 -13.19 5.57
C GLY A 76 9.51 -13.82 4.37
N TRP A 77 9.26 -15.12 4.41
CA TRP A 77 8.45 -15.83 3.43
C TRP A 77 6.97 -15.40 3.45
N ILE A 78 6.39 -15.20 4.63
CA ILE A 78 5.02 -14.65 4.78
C ILE A 78 4.96 -13.23 4.22
N LEU A 79 5.93 -12.37 4.55
CA LEU A 79 6.02 -11.00 4.02
C LEU A 79 6.06 -10.98 2.49
N HIS A 80 6.85 -11.88 1.89
CA HIS A 80 6.92 -12.00 0.44
C HIS A 80 5.59 -12.39 -0.18
N ARG A 81 4.90 -13.41 0.38
CA ARG A 81 3.58 -13.80 -0.11
C ARG A 81 2.56 -12.67 -0.02
N MET A 82 2.57 -11.93 1.09
CA MET A 82 1.72 -10.75 1.26
C MET A 82 2.06 -9.67 0.23
N ALA A 83 3.34 -9.40 -0.02
CA ALA A 83 3.77 -8.44 -1.04
C ALA A 83 3.28 -8.84 -2.45
N TYR A 84 3.41 -10.11 -2.82
CA TYR A 84 2.89 -10.61 -4.10
C TYR A 84 1.36 -10.55 -4.18
N ALA A 85 0.65 -10.84 -3.09
CA ALA A 85 -0.81 -10.74 -3.04
C ALA A 85 -1.27 -9.28 -3.22
N VAL A 86 -0.59 -8.32 -2.59
CA VAL A 86 -0.87 -6.88 -2.77
C VAL A 86 -0.58 -6.44 -4.20
N LEU A 87 0.56 -6.86 -4.80
CA LEU A 87 0.86 -6.58 -6.22
C LEU A 87 -0.20 -7.15 -7.16
N PHE A 88 -0.65 -8.38 -6.91
CA PHE A 88 -1.72 -9.00 -7.68
C PHE A 88 -3.03 -8.21 -7.57
N LEU A 89 -3.41 -7.82 -6.35
CA LEU A 89 -4.60 -6.98 -6.13
C LEU A 89 -4.49 -5.62 -6.82
N LEU A 90 -3.32 -4.97 -6.81
CA LEU A 90 -3.10 -3.72 -7.54
C LEU A 90 -3.28 -3.90 -9.05
N MET A 91 -2.73 -4.98 -9.62
CA MET A 91 -2.93 -5.29 -11.04
C MET A 91 -4.41 -5.58 -11.37
N LEU A 92 -5.08 -6.37 -10.52
CA LEU A 92 -6.50 -6.68 -10.68
C LEU A 92 -7.35 -5.41 -10.58
N SER A 93 -7.04 -4.52 -9.64
CA SER A 93 -7.70 -3.23 -9.46
C SER A 93 -7.52 -2.32 -10.68
N ALA A 94 -6.30 -2.23 -11.23
CA ALA A 94 -6.04 -1.47 -12.44
C ALA A 94 -6.82 -2.02 -13.65
N LEU A 95 -6.86 -3.36 -13.78
CA LEU A 95 -7.62 -4.03 -14.83
C LEU A 95 -9.13 -3.75 -14.71
N LEU A 96 -9.69 -3.86 -13.50
CA LEU A 96 -11.08 -3.55 -13.21
C LEU A 96 -11.42 -2.09 -13.53
N MET A 97 -10.56 -1.14 -13.13
CA MET A 97 -10.74 0.28 -13.46
C MET A 97 -10.71 0.54 -14.97
N SER A 98 -9.79 -0.12 -15.69
CA SER A 98 -9.72 0.01 -17.15
C SER A 98 -10.97 -0.56 -17.84
N LEU A 99 -11.48 -1.70 -17.35
CA LEU A 99 -12.67 -2.36 -17.88
C LEU A 99 -13.92 -1.53 -17.62
N THR A 100 -14.09 -0.98 -16.40
CA THR A 100 -15.24 -0.11 -16.10
C THR A 100 -15.20 1.16 -16.93
N THR A 101 -14.04 1.81 -17.04
CA THR A 101 -13.87 3.01 -17.89
C THR A 101 -14.21 2.70 -19.36
N TYR A 102 -13.76 1.55 -19.86
CA TYR A 102 -14.08 1.08 -21.21
C TYR A 102 -15.59 0.83 -21.37
N LEU A 103 -16.21 0.07 -20.46
CA LEU A 103 -17.66 -0.20 -20.51
C LEU A 103 -18.47 1.09 -20.47
N PHE A 104 -18.10 2.07 -19.63
CA PHE A 104 -18.76 3.38 -19.61
C PHE A 104 -18.52 4.17 -20.91
N ALA A 105 -17.34 4.12 -21.51
CA ALA A 105 -17.11 4.78 -22.80
C ALA A 105 -18.05 4.25 -23.91
N PHE A 106 -18.42 2.97 -23.88
CA PHE A 106 -19.32 2.35 -24.87
C PHE A 106 -20.82 2.41 -24.49
N TYR A 107 -21.17 2.38 -23.21
CA TYR A 107 -22.57 2.36 -22.74
C TYR A 107 -23.18 3.75 -22.47
N VAL A 108 -22.41 4.84 -22.58
CA VAL A 108 -22.87 6.18 -22.16
C VAL A 108 -23.51 7.00 -23.28
N LEU A 109 -24.80 6.70 -23.42
CA LEU A 109 -25.90 7.61 -23.78
C LEU A 109 -26.84 7.85 -22.56
N GLY A 110 -26.37 7.64 -21.32
CA GLY A 110 -27.20 7.70 -20.10
C GLY A 110 -26.66 8.62 -19.00
N GLU A 111 -27.53 9.47 -18.46
CA GLU A 111 -27.26 10.52 -17.44
C GLU A 111 -26.73 9.98 -16.08
N TYR A 112 -26.90 8.69 -15.77
CA TYR A 112 -26.46 8.08 -14.49
C TYR A 112 -25.00 7.60 -14.47
N SER A 113 -24.30 7.74 -15.58
CA SER A 113 -23.01 7.09 -15.81
C SER A 113 -21.80 7.78 -15.17
N LEU A 114 -21.85 9.10 -14.99
CA LEU A 114 -20.73 9.88 -14.46
C LEU A 114 -20.48 9.60 -12.98
N GLN A 115 -21.54 9.42 -12.18
CA GLN A 115 -21.42 9.00 -10.77
C GLN A 115 -20.96 7.56 -10.63
N ALA A 116 -21.48 6.63 -11.45
CA ALA A 116 -21.07 5.23 -11.41
C ALA A 116 -19.59 5.05 -11.82
N ASN A 117 -19.11 5.87 -12.77
CA ASN A 117 -17.71 5.91 -13.18
C ASN A 117 -16.78 6.51 -12.11
N ALA A 118 -17.28 7.31 -11.16
CA ALA A 118 -16.49 7.82 -10.03
C ALA A 118 -16.53 6.88 -8.80
N LEU A 119 -17.64 6.18 -8.58
CA LEU A 119 -17.85 5.29 -7.43
C LEU A 119 -17.14 3.93 -7.56
N MET A 120 -17.14 3.33 -8.75
CA MET A 120 -16.44 2.05 -8.95
C MET A 120 -14.93 2.12 -8.70
N PRO A 121 -14.18 3.09 -9.28
CA PRO A 121 -12.76 3.20 -9.01
C PRO A 121 -12.43 3.49 -7.55
N SER A 122 -13.26 4.24 -6.82
CA SER A 122 -13.01 4.52 -5.40
C SER A 122 -13.15 3.27 -4.52
N ILE A 123 -14.13 2.40 -4.79
CA ILE A 123 -14.28 1.13 -4.08
C ILE A 123 -13.08 0.21 -4.37
N THR A 124 -12.74 0.05 -5.66
CA THR A 124 -11.64 -0.84 -6.08
C THR A 124 -10.28 -0.37 -5.55
N LEU A 125 -10.03 0.93 -5.51
CA LEU A 125 -8.83 1.51 -4.88
C LEU A 125 -8.82 1.34 -3.37
N THR A 126 -9.95 1.57 -2.70
CA THR A 126 -10.02 1.46 -1.24
C THR A 126 -9.69 0.05 -0.76
N ILE A 127 -10.16 -0.98 -1.48
CA ILE A 127 -9.82 -2.38 -1.20
C ILE A 127 -8.30 -2.62 -1.34
N ALA A 128 -7.70 -2.19 -2.45
CA ALA A 128 -6.26 -2.38 -2.69
C ALA A 128 -5.40 -1.63 -1.66
N LEU A 129 -5.74 -0.39 -1.33
CA LEU A 129 -5.04 0.40 -0.33
C LEU A 129 -5.17 -0.21 1.08
N SER A 130 -6.31 -0.85 1.39
CA SER A 130 -6.51 -1.55 2.67
C SER A 130 -5.59 -2.76 2.83
N PHE A 131 -5.43 -3.56 1.78
CA PHE A 131 -4.44 -4.63 1.77
C PHE A 131 -3.00 -4.10 1.87
N GLY A 132 -2.73 -2.95 1.26
CA GLY A 132 -1.48 -2.23 1.43
C GLY A 132 -1.21 -1.83 2.88
N MET A 133 -2.22 -1.34 3.60
CA MET A 133 -2.10 -1.01 5.03
C MET A 133 -1.76 -2.25 5.87
N CYS A 134 -2.39 -3.39 5.57
CA CYS A 134 -2.09 -4.65 6.23
C CYS A 134 -0.63 -5.07 6.02
N LEU A 135 -0.11 -4.95 4.79
CA LEU A 135 1.31 -5.20 4.50
C LEU A 135 2.22 -4.26 5.29
N SER A 136 1.90 -2.96 5.32
CA SER A 136 2.58 -1.93 6.13
C SER A 136 2.67 -2.30 7.60
N SER A 137 1.54 -2.65 8.21
CA SER A 137 1.47 -3.05 9.61
C SER A 137 2.29 -4.33 9.88
N VAL A 138 2.10 -5.37 9.07
CA VAL A 138 2.82 -6.64 9.24
C VAL A 138 4.33 -6.46 9.07
N SER A 139 4.75 -5.64 8.10
CA SER A 139 6.18 -5.32 7.91
C SER A 139 6.78 -4.60 9.12
N TYR A 140 6.07 -3.60 9.68
CA TYR A 140 6.50 -2.89 10.88
C TYR A 140 6.67 -3.82 12.09
N TYR A 141 5.68 -4.67 12.38
CA TYR A 141 5.74 -5.60 13.51
C TYR A 141 6.77 -6.71 13.32
N SER A 142 6.96 -7.19 12.09
CA SER A 142 7.97 -8.22 11.80
C SER A 142 9.40 -7.73 12.08
N ILE A 143 9.70 -6.47 11.74
CA ILE A 143 11.01 -5.85 12.00
C ILE A 143 11.20 -5.63 13.50
N GLN A 144 10.16 -5.18 14.21
CA GLN A 144 10.21 -5.01 15.66
C GLN A 144 10.46 -6.34 16.40
N LEU A 145 9.87 -7.44 15.93
CA LEU A 145 10.11 -8.77 16.49
C LEU A 145 11.54 -9.25 16.25
N GLN A 146 12.09 -9.01 15.05
CA GLN A 146 13.49 -9.35 14.76
C GLN A 146 14.48 -8.58 15.66
N ASP A 147 14.21 -7.31 15.96
CA ASP A 147 15.03 -6.50 16.87
C ASP A 147 15.03 -7.07 18.30
N ILE A 148 13.85 -7.46 18.81
CA ILE A 148 13.71 -8.05 20.16
C ILE A 148 14.42 -9.41 20.23
N TRP A 149 14.28 -10.24 19.19
CA TRP A 149 14.87 -11.58 19.15
C TRP A 149 16.40 -11.51 19.14
N LYS A 150 16.98 -10.60 18.35
CA LYS A 150 18.45 -10.37 18.35
C LYS A 150 18.95 -9.88 19.71
N PHE A 151 18.16 -9.06 20.41
CA PHE A 151 18.53 -8.56 21.73
C PHE A 151 18.47 -9.66 22.81
N SER A 152 17.48 -10.56 22.74
CA SER A 152 17.30 -11.64 23.72
C SER A 152 18.31 -12.79 23.61
N PHE A 153 18.95 -12.97 22.47
CA PHE A 153 19.99 -14.00 22.25
C PHE A 153 21.42 -13.44 22.28
N ALA A 154 21.59 -12.12 22.42
CA ALA A 154 22.88 -11.47 22.59
C ALA A 154 23.24 -11.15 24.06
N SER A 155 22.34 -11.46 25.01
CA SER A 155 22.55 -11.41 26.48
C SER A 155 22.75 -12.81 27.05
#